data_AF-A0A4D6MDH1-F1
#
_entry.id   AF-A0A4D6MDH1-F1
#
_cell.length_a   1.000
_cell.length_b   1.000
_cell.length_c   1.000
_cell.angle_alpha   90.00
_cell.angle_beta   90.00
_cell.angle_gamma   90.00
#
_symmetry.space_group_name_H-M   'P 1'
#
loop_
_entity.id
_entity.type
_entity.pdbx_description
1 polymer ?
#
loop_
_entity_poly.entity_id
_entity_poly.type
_entity_poly.pdbx_seq_one_letter_code
_entity_poly.pdbx_strand_id
1 'polypeptide(L)'
;MMWRETTSLVVLLLLIHRSHARCLPSSCGNITHISNPFRLQADPEKCGNKRYELVCENNVTVLYLHSAKYHVQAINYNNYTVRVVDPAIQHHNCSSLPLRSLSRSNFSSLILTMTTRIHTKPV
;
A
#
# COMPACT_ATOMS: atom_id res chain seq x y z
N MET A 1 20.48 43.52 11.98
CA MET A 1 20.29 42.11 12.40
C MET A 1 18.79 41.80 12.34
N MET A 2 18.16 41.78 11.17
CA MET A 2 18.13 40.67 10.19
C MET A 2 17.64 39.31 10.75
N TRP A 3 16.66 39.31 11.66
CA TRP A 3 16.07 38.06 12.19
C TRP A 3 14.54 37.97 12.11
N ARG A 4 13.85 38.99 11.61
CA ARG A 4 12.38 39.06 11.60
C ARG A 4 11.75 38.74 10.23
N GLU A 5 12.53 38.88 9.16
CA GLU A 5 12.10 38.63 7.77
C GLU A 5 12.41 37.19 7.32
N THR A 6 13.49 36.60 7.83
CA THR A 6 13.96 35.26 7.44
C THR A 6 13.02 34.16 7.93
N THR A 7 12.41 34.32 9.12
CA THR A 7 11.43 33.36 9.64
C THR A 7 10.19 33.31 8.77
N SER A 8 9.69 34.47 8.31
CA SER A 8 8.54 34.56 7.42
C SER A 8 8.81 33.91 6.06
N LEU A 9 9.99 34.18 5.47
CA LEU A 9 10.43 33.54 4.22
C LEU A 9 10.60 32.02 4.37
N VAL A 10 11.18 31.55 5.48
CA VAL A 10 11.32 30.12 5.77
C VAL A 10 9.96 29.45 5.95
N VAL A 11 9.02 30.09 6.67
CA VAL A 11 7.64 29.59 6.82
C VAL A 11 6.93 29.56 5.47
N LEU A 12 7.03 30.61 4.65
CA LEU A 12 6.43 30.66 3.32
C LEU A 12 7.04 29.59 2.39
N LEU A 13 8.36 29.38 2.41
CA LEU A 13 9.04 28.32 1.67
C LEU A 13 8.59 26.92 2.13
N LEU A 14 8.42 26.69 3.43
CA LEU A 14 7.88 25.44 3.99
C LEU A 14 6.42 25.21 3.55
N LEU A 15 5.61 26.27 3.50
CA LEU A 15 4.22 26.21 3.02
C LEU A 15 4.13 25.94 1.51
N ILE A 16 5.01 26.54 0.70
CA ILE A 16 5.10 26.29 -0.75
C ILE A 16 5.62 24.87 -1.04
N HIS A 17 6.52 24.33 -0.22
CA HIS A 17 6.99 22.95 -0.35
C HIS A 17 5.86 21.92 -0.14
N ARG A 18 4.88 22.22 0.72
CA ARG A 18 3.75 21.33 1.02
C ARG A 18 2.74 21.22 -0.12
N SER A 19 2.54 22.28 -0.90
CA SER A 19 1.49 22.32 -1.93
C SER A 19 1.82 21.54 -3.21
N HIS A 20 3.11 21.32 -3.53
CA HIS A 20 3.52 20.72 -4.81
C HIS A 20 4.28 19.39 -4.75
N ALA A 21 4.25 18.64 -3.63
CA ALA A 21 4.78 17.27 -3.66
C ALA A 21 4.00 16.44 -4.70
N ARG A 22 4.62 16.15 -5.85
CA ARG A 22 4.06 15.28 -6.88
C ARG A 22 4.00 13.86 -6.31
N CYS A 23 2.90 13.15 -6.54
CA CYS A 23 2.81 11.74 -6.15
C CYS A 23 3.55 10.89 -7.16
N LEU A 24 4.88 10.88 -7.04
CA LEU A 24 5.71 9.94 -7.78
C LEU A 24 5.46 8.51 -7.26
N PRO A 25 5.44 7.51 -8.14
CA PRO A 25 5.39 6.12 -7.71
C PRO A 25 6.57 5.79 -6.81
N SER A 26 6.27 5.12 -5.70
CA SER A 26 7.26 4.61 -4.76
C SER A 26 7.58 3.14 -5.05
N SER A 27 8.61 2.61 -4.41
CA SER A 27 9.03 1.21 -4.58
C SER A 27 9.47 0.58 -3.26
N CYS A 28 9.30 -0.74 -3.16
CA CYS A 28 9.83 -1.55 -2.07
C CYS A 28 10.00 -3.00 -2.55
N GLY A 29 11.20 -3.57 -2.35
CA GLY A 29 11.50 -4.94 -2.77
C GLY A 29 11.22 -5.17 -4.25
N ASN A 30 10.44 -6.23 -4.52
CA ASN A 30 10.06 -6.61 -5.88
C ASN A 30 8.90 -5.77 -6.46
N ILE A 31 8.29 -4.88 -5.66
CA ILE A 31 7.19 -4.02 -6.12
C ILE A 31 7.78 -2.63 -6.42
N THR A 32 8.03 -2.37 -7.71
CA THR A 32 8.77 -1.19 -8.16
C THR A 32 7.90 0.02 -8.51
N HIS A 33 6.58 -0.16 -8.59
CA HIS A 33 5.65 0.89 -8.99
C HIS A 33 4.42 0.87 -8.08
N ILE A 34 4.55 1.47 -6.90
CA ILE A 34 3.48 1.67 -5.91
C ILE A 34 2.94 3.07 -6.10
N SER A 35 1.69 3.18 -6.52
CA SER A 35 1.01 4.45 -6.79
C SER A 35 -0.47 4.34 -6.43
N ASN A 36 -1.16 5.48 -6.48
CA ASN A 36 -2.58 5.57 -6.15
C ASN A 36 -3.39 4.49 -6.90
N PRO A 37 -4.24 3.71 -6.21
CA PRO A 37 -4.76 3.95 -4.86
C PRO A 37 -3.91 3.35 -3.72
N PHE A 38 -2.93 2.51 -4.03
CA PHE A 38 -1.99 1.98 -3.03
C PHE A 38 -1.00 3.06 -2.59
N ARG A 39 -0.45 2.90 -1.40
CA ARG A 39 0.58 3.79 -0.84
C ARG A 39 1.49 3.01 0.09
N LEU A 40 2.74 3.40 0.19
CA LEU A 40 3.57 3.05 1.35
C LEU A 40 3.25 3.97 2.52
N GLN A 41 3.46 3.49 3.74
CA GLN A 41 3.32 4.30 4.96
C GLN A 41 4.19 5.58 4.92
N ALA A 42 5.36 5.51 4.27
CA ALA A 42 6.27 6.64 4.10
C ALA A 42 5.83 7.65 3.02
N ASP A 43 4.83 7.32 2.20
CA ASP A 43 4.35 8.24 1.15
C ASP A 43 3.62 9.44 1.76
N PRO A 44 3.70 10.63 1.15
CA PRO A 44 2.94 11.80 1.59
C PRO A 44 1.45 11.47 1.78
N GLU A 45 0.79 12.03 2.80
CA GLU A 45 -0.62 11.69 3.11
C GLU A 45 -1.59 11.88 1.94
N LYS A 46 -1.29 12.83 1.03
CA LYS A 46 -2.09 13.10 -0.17
C LYS A 46 -1.89 12.09 -1.31
N CYS A 47 -0.94 11.16 -1.18
CA CYS A 47 -0.60 10.20 -2.20
C CYS A 47 -1.12 8.81 -1.82
N GLY A 48 -2.09 8.33 -2.61
CA GLY A 48 -2.79 7.07 -2.35
C GLY A 48 -3.80 7.15 -1.21
N ASN A 49 -4.43 6.02 -0.91
CA ASN A 49 -5.50 5.93 0.08
C ASN A 49 -5.04 5.13 1.30
N LYS A 50 -5.22 5.68 2.50
CA LYS A 50 -4.85 5.03 3.78
C LYS A 50 -5.47 3.64 3.96
N ARG A 51 -6.59 3.33 3.29
CA ARG A 51 -7.21 2.00 3.32
C ARG A 51 -6.41 0.94 2.56
N TYR A 52 -5.56 1.33 1.61
CA TYR A 52 -4.72 0.42 0.81
C TYR A 52 -3.23 0.64 1.11
N GLU A 53 -2.93 0.98 2.37
CA GLU A 53 -1.58 1.22 2.83
C GLU A 53 -0.79 -0.10 2.92
N LEU A 54 0.44 -0.04 2.42
CA LEU A 54 1.43 -1.10 2.41
C LEU A 54 2.60 -0.69 3.31
N VAL A 55 3.25 -1.67 3.92
CA VAL A 55 4.44 -1.48 4.76
C VAL A 55 5.64 -2.07 4.04
N CYS A 56 6.80 -1.40 4.14
CA CYS A 56 8.06 -1.94 3.63
C CYS A 56 8.89 -2.46 4.80
N GLU A 57 9.00 -3.78 4.93
CA GLU A 57 9.76 -4.43 6.01
C GLU A 57 10.90 -5.23 5.42
N ASN A 58 12.14 -4.91 5.78
CA ASN A 58 13.33 -5.64 5.33
C ASN A 58 13.38 -5.83 3.79
N ASN A 59 13.03 -4.79 3.04
CA ASN A 59 12.92 -4.80 1.57
C ASN A 59 11.85 -5.77 1.02
N VAL A 60 10.81 -6.05 1.80
CA VAL A 60 9.63 -6.82 1.40
C VAL A 60 8.39 -5.94 1.56
N THR A 61 7.57 -5.87 0.51
CA THR A 61 6.28 -5.17 0.56
C THR A 61 5.26 -6.04 1.27
N VAL A 62 4.66 -5.49 2.33
CA VAL A 62 3.76 -6.19 3.25
C VAL A 62 2.39 -5.53 3.23
N LEU A 63 1.36 -6.37 3.18
CA LEU A 63 -0.02 -5.97 3.42
C LEU A 63 -0.47 -6.55 4.76
N TYR A 64 -0.97 -5.68 5.64
CA TYR A 64 -1.62 -6.09 6.88
C TYR A 64 -3.13 -6.10 6.69
N LEU A 65 -3.75 -7.26 6.94
CA LEU A 65 -5.19 -7.43 6.95
C LEU A 65 -5.62 -7.85 8.35
N HIS A 66 -6.32 -6.96 9.05
CA HIS A 66 -6.61 -7.11 10.48
C HIS A 66 -5.30 -7.33 11.27
N SER A 67 -5.07 -8.53 11.78
CA SER A 67 -3.85 -8.90 12.53
C SER A 67 -2.97 -9.89 11.78
N ALA A 68 -3.23 -10.10 10.47
CA ALA A 68 -2.50 -11.03 9.64
C ALA A 68 -1.57 -10.30 8.67
N LYS A 69 -0.36 -10.83 8.53
CA LYS A 69 0.69 -10.33 7.66
C LYS A 69 0.72 -11.12 6.36
N TYR A 70 0.79 -10.42 5.22
CA TYR A 70 0.93 -11.03 3.91
C TYR A 70 2.03 -10.35 3.08
N HIS A 71 2.83 -11.13 2.36
CA HIS A 71 3.81 -10.59 1.43
C HIS A 71 3.15 -10.29 0.08
N VAL A 72 3.31 -9.06 -0.41
CA VAL A 72 2.77 -8.65 -1.71
C VAL A 72 3.65 -9.21 -2.83
N GLN A 73 3.02 -9.94 -3.73
CA GLN A 73 3.66 -10.57 -4.89
C GLN A 73 3.48 -9.75 -6.17
N ALA A 74 2.36 -9.05 -6.32
CA ALA A 74 2.08 -8.18 -7.46
C ALA A 74 0.94 -7.21 -7.16
N ILE A 75 0.95 -6.07 -7.85
CA ILE A 75 -0.16 -5.13 -7.93
C ILE A 75 -0.59 -5.04 -9.39
N ASN A 76 -1.88 -5.18 -9.66
CA ASN A 76 -2.46 -5.02 -10.98
C ASN A 76 -3.33 -3.76 -10.99
N TYR A 77 -2.86 -2.72 -11.70
CA TYR A 77 -3.55 -1.44 -11.80
C TYR A 77 -4.71 -1.42 -12.80
N ASN A 78 -4.81 -2.39 -13.71
CA ASN A 78 -5.95 -2.46 -14.64
C ASN A 78 -7.25 -2.74 -13.88
N ASN A 79 -7.17 -3.62 -12.86
CA ASN A 79 -8.33 -4.05 -12.08
C ASN A 79 -8.22 -3.66 -10.59
N TYR A 80 -7.21 -2.86 -10.23
CA TYR A 80 -6.91 -2.45 -8.85
C TYR A 80 -6.84 -3.61 -7.85
N THR A 81 -6.20 -4.72 -8.23
CA THR A 81 -6.05 -5.91 -7.37
C THR A 81 -4.63 -6.07 -6.85
N VAL A 82 -4.51 -6.67 -5.66
CA VAL A 82 -3.23 -7.04 -5.05
C VAL A 82 -3.17 -8.57 -4.91
N ARG A 83 -2.05 -9.15 -5.34
CA ARG A 83 -1.76 -10.57 -5.14
C ARG A 83 -0.82 -10.72 -3.96
N VAL A 84 -1.18 -11.55 -3.00
CA VAL A 84 -0.41 -11.75 -1.78
C VAL A 84 -0.17 -13.23 -1.49
N VAL A 85 0.82 -13.52 -0.66
CA VAL A 85 1.11 -14.85 -0.13
C VAL A 85 1.27 -14.79 1.38
N ASP A 86 0.79 -15.81 2.09
CA ASP A 86 1.05 -15.98 3.52
C ASP A 86 2.55 -16.27 3.71
N PRO A 87 3.27 -15.54 4.58
CA PRO A 87 4.71 -15.75 4.82
C PRO A 87 5.09 -17.18 5.24
N ALA A 88 4.16 -17.96 5.78
CA ALA A 88 4.38 -19.36 6.14
C ALA A 88 4.45 -20.31 4.95
N ILE A 89 3.97 -19.89 3.78
CA ILE A 89 4.03 -20.69 2.55
C ILE A 89 5.45 -20.63 2.00
N GLN A 90 6.09 -21.80 1.96
CA GLN A 90 7.41 -21.94 1.39
C GLN A 90 7.28 -22.25 -0.10
N HIS A 91 8.01 -21.48 -0.92
CA HIS A 91 8.06 -21.70 -2.36
C HIS A 91 8.59 -23.12 -2.63
N HIS A 92 7.91 -23.87 -3.50
CA HIS A 92 8.17 -25.29 -3.82
C HIS A 92 7.80 -26.33 -2.75
N ASN A 93 7.27 -25.93 -1.59
CA ASN A 93 6.78 -26.88 -0.60
C ASN A 93 5.25 -26.96 -0.64
N CYS A 94 4.72 -27.92 -1.40
CA CYS A 94 3.29 -28.15 -1.53
C CYS A 94 2.62 -28.62 -0.22
N SER A 95 3.40 -28.98 0.80
CA SER A 95 2.90 -29.35 2.13
C SER A 95 2.90 -28.18 3.12
N SER A 96 3.39 -27.00 2.72
CA SER A 96 3.31 -25.81 3.55
C SER A 96 1.87 -25.33 3.67
N LEU A 97 1.43 -25.08 4.90
CA LEU A 97 0.08 -24.63 5.20
C LEU A 97 0.12 -23.14 5.59
N PRO A 98 -0.87 -22.34 5.16
CA PRO A 98 -0.95 -20.95 5.56
C PRO A 98 -1.25 -20.87 7.06
N LEU A 99 -0.64 -19.92 7.75
CA LEU A 99 -0.95 -19.64 9.15
C LEU A 99 -2.37 -19.08 9.30
N ARG A 100 -2.85 -18.35 8.29
CA ARG A 100 -4.17 -17.72 8.30
C ARG A 100 -4.90 -17.95 6.99
N SER A 101 -6.07 -18.59 7.08
CA SER A 101 -6.97 -18.73 5.94
C SER A 101 -7.51 -17.37 5.51
N LEU A 102 -7.26 -17.01 4.25
CA LEU A 102 -7.81 -15.83 3.62
C LEU A 102 -9.20 -16.16 3.08
N SER A 103 -10.24 -15.67 3.74
CA SER A 103 -11.59 -15.66 3.20
C SER A 103 -11.91 -14.33 2.53
N ARG A 104 -12.88 -14.36 1.62
CA ARG A 104 -13.46 -13.16 1.00
C ARG A 104 -13.96 -12.16 2.05
N SER A 105 -14.37 -12.59 3.23
CA SER A 105 -14.79 -11.69 4.32
C SER A 105 -13.67 -10.77 4.81
N ASN A 106 -12.43 -11.27 4.92
CA ASN A 106 -11.26 -10.47 5.31
C ASN A 106 -10.99 -9.35 4.29
N PHE A 107 -11.26 -9.64 3.02
CA PHE A 107 -11.17 -8.65 1.96
C PHE A 107 -12.47 -7.86 1.79
N SER A 108 -13.61 -8.27 2.32
CA SER A 108 -14.87 -7.57 2.09
C SER A 108 -14.79 -6.14 2.60
N SER A 109 -14.04 -5.86 3.66
CA SER A 109 -13.79 -4.49 4.12
C SER A 109 -12.93 -3.64 3.16
N LEU A 110 -12.11 -4.25 2.30
CA LEU A 110 -11.26 -3.60 1.30
C LEU A 110 -11.93 -3.57 -0.09
N ILE A 111 -12.58 -4.66 -0.46
CA ILE A 111 -13.30 -4.93 -1.72
C ILE A 111 -14.62 -4.15 -1.78
N LEU A 112 -15.34 -3.96 -0.65
CA LEU A 112 -16.55 -3.11 -0.63
C LEU A 112 -16.27 -1.70 -1.16
N THR A 113 -15.00 -1.25 -1.13
CA THR A 113 -14.58 0.05 -1.67
C THR A 113 -13.76 -0.01 -2.96
N MET A 114 -13.38 -1.18 -3.48
CA MET A 114 -12.59 -1.32 -4.72
C MET A 114 -13.28 -2.11 -5.85
N THR A 115 -14.51 -2.63 -5.67
CA THR A 115 -15.18 -3.28 -6.81
C THR A 115 -16.71 -3.28 -6.71
N THR A 116 -17.37 -2.35 -7.41
CA THR A 116 -18.62 -2.67 -8.10
C THR A 116 -18.33 -3.79 -9.12
N ARG A 117 -18.96 -4.95 -8.89
CA ARG A 117 -19.08 -6.16 -9.74
C ARG A 117 -17.81 -6.98 -9.98
N ILE A 118 -17.74 -8.16 -9.36
CA ILE A 118 -17.16 -9.35 -9.98
C ILE A 118 -18.11 -10.54 -9.78
N HIS A 119 -18.46 -11.18 -10.90
CA HIS A 119 -19.22 -12.43 -10.99
C HIS A 119 -18.57 -13.53 -10.13
N THR A 120 -19.32 -14.05 -9.16
CA THR A 120 -19.10 -15.41 -8.65
C THR A 120 -19.82 -16.36 -9.57
N LYS A 121 -19.11 -17.30 -10.19
CA LYS A 121 -19.73 -18.56 -10.58
C LYS A 121 -19.82 -19.39 -9.29
N PRO A 122 -21.02 -19.75 -8.81
CA PRO A 122 -21.15 -20.71 -7.73
C PRO A 122 -20.65 -22.08 -8.21
N VAL A 123 -20.09 -22.86 -7.29
CA VAL A 123 -19.94 -24.32 -7.46
C VAL A 123 -21.32 -24.93 -7.65
#